data_AF-A0A349BTK7-F1
#
_entry.id   AF-A0A349BTK7-F1
#
_cell.length_a   1.000
_cell.length_b   1.000
_cell.length_c   1.000
_cell.angle_alpha   90.00
_cell.angle_beta   90.00
_cell.angle_gamma   90.00
#
_symmetry.space_group_name_H-M   'P 1'
#
loop_
_entity.id
_entity.type
_entity.pdbx_description
1 polymer ?
#
loop_
_entity_poly.entity_id
_entity_poly.type
_entity_poly.pdbx_seq_one_letter_code
_entity_poly.pdbx_strand_id
1 'polypeptide(L)'
;YEGKKLYFQDLLLPHLNKNIKIGYTEAELEWVRENELYIWQYFVERQVLYQTEYEWVQRFLEPAPLSKFYLQLDNESPGRVGRWIGWQIVSSYMREFPETTIEELIRLPDQKLFNLSKYKPKR
;
A
#
# COMPACT_ATOMS: atom_id res chain seq x y z
N TYR A 1 -0.16 5.67 7.59
CA TYR A 1 1.29 5.83 7.92
C TYR A 1 2.28 5.16 6.92
N GLU A 2 2.33 3.83 6.77
CA GLU A 2 3.37 3.14 5.97
C GLU A 2 3.48 3.59 4.50
N GLY A 3 2.36 3.85 3.83
CA GLY A 3 2.36 4.36 2.44
C GLY A 3 3.10 5.68 2.28
N LYS A 4 3.04 6.57 3.27
CA LYS A 4 3.74 7.87 3.24
C LYS A 4 5.25 7.68 3.32
N LYS A 5 5.72 6.69 4.09
CA LYS A 5 7.15 6.34 4.16
C LYS A 5 7.68 5.85 2.82
N LEU A 6 6.96 4.96 2.17
CA LEU A 6 7.35 4.43 0.85
C LEU A 6 7.34 5.54 -0.21
N TYR A 7 6.35 6.43 -0.18
CA TYR A 7 6.35 7.59 -1.07
C TYR A 7 7.53 8.54 -0.80
N PHE A 8 7.88 8.76 0.47
CA PHE A 8 9.06 9.55 0.81
C PHE A 8 10.36 8.89 0.30
N GLN A 9 10.47 7.56 0.39
CA GLN A 9 11.57 6.82 -0.23
C GLN A 9 11.61 6.96 -1.75
N ASP A 10 10.45 7.04 -2.43
CA ASP A 10 10.39 7.31 -3.87
C ASP A 10 11.04 8.64 -4.25
N LEU A 11 10.79 9.68 -3.44
CA LEU A 11 11.36 11.00 -3.67
C LEU A 11 12.87 11.02 -3.42
N LEU A 12 13.34 10.33 -2.38
CA LEU A 12 14.77 10.30 -2.03
C LEU A 12 15.59 9.38 -2.93
N LEU A 13 15.00 8.30 -3.42
CA LEU A 13 15.69 7.23 -4.14
C LEU A 13 15.02 6.96 -5.50
N PRO A 14 14.93 7.96 -6.41
CA PRO A 14 14.19 7.82 -7.67
C PRO A 14 14.80 6.78 -8.62
N HIS A 15 16.09 6.48 -8.46
CA HIS A 15 16.84 5.52 -9.27
C HIS A 15 16.69 4.06 -8.80
N LEU A 16 16.13 3.82 -7.61
CA LEU A 16 15.90 2.46 -7.10
C LEU A 16 14.56 1.91 -7.59
N ASN A 17 14.60 0.63 -7.97
CA ASN A 17 13.41 -0.10 -8.37
C ASN A 17 12.41 -0.26 -7.22
N LYS A 18 11.13 -0.37 -7.57
CA LYS A 18 10.01 -0.44 -6.61
C LYS A 18 10.11 -1.65 -5.68
N ASN A 19 10.51 -2.80 -6.21
CA ASN A 19 10.68 -4.04 -5.46
C ASN A 19 11.73 -3.85 -4.34
N ILE A 20 12.85 -3.18 -4.62
CA ILE A 20 13.89 -2.90 -3.63
C ILE A 20 13.36 -2.00 -2.51
N LYS A 21 12.60 -0.94 -2.85
CA LYS A 21 12.04 0.01 -1.86
C LYS A 21 11.09 -0.65 -0.87
N ILE A 22 10.20 -1.52 -1.36
CA ILE A 22 9.23 -2.24 -0.51
C ILE A 22 9.81 -3.52 0.11
N GLY A 23 10.98 -3.97 -0.37
CA GLY A 23 11.65 -5.20 0.08
C GLY A 23 10.98 -6.47 -0.47
N TYR A 24 10.55 -6.43 -1.73
CA TYR A 24 10.01 -7.56 -2.47
C TYR A 24 11.06 -8.12 -3.45
N THR A 25 10.94 -9.40 -3.75
CA THR A 25 11.46 -10.00 -4.98
C THR A 25 10.70 -9.47 -6.20
N GLU A 26 11.23 -9.68 -7.40
CA GLU A 26 10.53 -9.29 -8.62
C GLU A 26 9.20 -10.04 -8.79
N ALA A 27 9.17 -11.33 -8.46
CA ALA A 27 7.96 -12.15 -8.53
C ALA A 27 6.88 -11.65 -7.56
N GLU A 28 7.24 -11.27 -6.34
CA GLU A 28 6.31 -10.69 -5.36
C GLU A 28 5.76 -9.33 -5.80
N LEU A 29 6.59 -8.51 -6.45
CA LEU A 29 6.15 -7.24 -7.02
C LEU A 29 5.17 -7.45 -8.18
N GLU A 30 5.41 -8.43 -9.04
CA GLU A 30 4.48 -8.73 -10.12
C GLU A 30 3.16 -9.28 -9.58
N TRP A 31 3.24 -10.23 -8.64
CA TRP A 31 2.06 -10.80 -7.99
C TRP A 31 1.18 -9.72 -7.34
N VAL A 32 1.79 -8.77 -6.59
CA VAL A 32 1.00 -7.73 -5.92
C VAL A 32 0.34 -6.77 -6.92
N ARG A 33 0.93 -6.59 -8.09
CA ARG A 33 0.36 -5.76 -9.18
C ARG A 33 -0.81 -6.45 -9.84
N GLU A 34 -0.65 -7.72 -10.20
CA GLU A 34 -1.70 -8.53 -10.81
C GLU A 34 -2.92 -8.68 -9.88
N ASN A 35 -2.66 -8.79 -8.58
CA ASN A 35 -3.69 -9.00 -7.56
C ASN A 35 -4.14 -7.71 -6.85
N GLU A 36 -3.65 -6.54 -7.29
CA GLU A 36 -3.86 -5.26 -6.60
C GLU A 36 -5.35 -4.94 -6.38
N LEU A 37 -6.17 -5.17 -7.43
CA LEU A 37 -7.61 -4.93 -7.37
C LEU A 37 -8.29 -5.80 -6.32
N TYR A 38 -7.91 -7.08 -6.25
CA TYR A 38 -8.47 -8.01 -5.29
C TYR A 38 -8.08 -7.66 -3.85
N ILE A 39 -6.81 -7.32 -3.62
CA ILE A 39 -6.32 -6.87 -2.30
C ILE A 39 -7.10 -5.62 -1.88
N TRP A 40 -7.26 -4.65 -2.78
CA TRP A 40 -8.01 -3.44 -2.52
C TRP A 40 -9.49 -3.72 -2.20
N GLN A 41 -10.14 -4.60 -2.96
CA GLN A 41 -11.53 -5.00 -2.70
C GLN A 41 -11.69 -5.60 -1.31
N TYR A 42 -10.82 -6.56 -0.94
CA TYR A 42 -10.81 -7.14 0.39
C TYR A 42 -10.67 -6.06 1.48
N PHE A 43 -9.75 -5.12 1.29
CA PHE A 43 -9.45 -4.07 2.26
C PHE A 43 -10.64 -3.12 2.46
N VAL A 44 -11.37 -2.81 1.39
CA VAL A 44 -12.57 -1.96 1.45
C VAL A 44 -13.74 -2.72 2.08
N GLU A 45 -14.03 -3.93 1.61
CA GLU A 45 -15.16 -4.76 2.09
C GLU A 45 -15.03 -5.11 3.57
N ARG A 46 -13.80 -5.42 4.02
CA ARG A 46 -13.49 -5.74 5.41
C ARG A 46 -13.14 -4.50 6.25
N GLN A 47 -13.22 -3.30 5.67
CA GLN A 47 -12.90 -2.01 6.30
C GLN A 47 -11.50 -1.97 6.96
N VAL A 48 -10.53 -2.70 6.40
CA VAL A 48 -9.17 -2.88 6.95
C VAL A 48 -8.34 -1.60 6.89
N LEU A 49 -8.63 -0.71 5.92
CA LEU A 49 -7.84 0.50 5.69
C LEU A 49 -7.71 1.43 6.90
N TYR A 50 -8.67 1.35 7.84
CA TYR A 50 -8.70 2.18 9.05
C TYR A 50 -8.42 1.38 10.32
N GLN A 51 -8.16 0.08 10.20
CA GLN A 51 -7.92 -0.79 11.34
C GLN A 51 -6.50 -0.61 11.86
N THR A 52 -6.39 -0.45 13.17
CA THR A 52 -5.10 -0.29 13.88
C THR A 52 -4.84 -1.44 14.86
N GLU A 53 -5.74 -2.42 14.91
CA GLU A 53 -5.57 -3.58 15.77
C GLU A 53 -4.36 -4.41 15.34
N TYR A 54 -3.68 -4.99 16.34
CA TYR A 54 -2.44 -5.74 16.15
C TYR A 54 -2.56 -6.86 15.11
N GLU A 55 -3.71 -7.53 15.03
CA GLU A 55 -3.94 -8.60 14.06
C GLU A 55 -3.77 -8.12 12.62
N TRP A 56 -4.37 -6.98 12.26
CA TRP A 56 -4.30 -6.43 10.90
C TRP A 56 -2.90 -5.95 10.54
N VAL A 57 -2.19 -5.36 11.52
CA VAL A 57 -0.80 -4.95 11.37
C VAL A 57 0.09 -6.16 11.08
N GLN A 58 -0.04 -7.23 11.88
CA GLN A 58 0.74 -8.45 11.68
C GLN A 58 0.44 -9.12 10.34
N ARG A 59 -0.83 -9.13 9.92
CA ARG A 59 -1.25 -9.82 8.69
C ARG A 59 -0.83 -9.11 7.41
N PHE A 60 -0.80 -7.78 7.40
CA PHE A 60 -0.68 -7.02 6.15
C PHE A 60 0.43 -5.96 6.13
N LEU A 61 1.01 -5.59 7.28
CA LEU A 61 2.04 -4.55 7.34
C LEU A 61 3.40 -5.07 7.78
N GLU A 62 3.48 -6.13 8.59
CA GLU A 62 4.77 -6.69 9.00
C GLU A 62 5.36 -7.65 7.96
N PRO A 63 6.69 -7.86 7.96
CA PRO A 63 7.28 -8.95 7.20
C PRO A 63 6.70 -10.29 7.65
N ALA A 64 6.15 -11.01 6.69
CA ALA A 64 5.66 -12.37 6.84
C ALA A 64 5.95 -13.11 5.53
N PRO A 65 6.11 -14.44 5.56
CA PRO A 65 6.26 -15.21 4.32
C PRO A 65 5.04 -15.09 3.40
N LEU A 66 3.87 -14.77 3.96
CA LEU A 66 2.63 -14.57 3.22
C LEU A 66 1.61 -13.73 3.99
N SER A 67 0.81 -12.97 3.24
CA SER A 67 -0.32 -12.20 3.77
C SER A 67 -1.57 -13.07 3.81
N LYS A 68 -2.18 -13.22 4.99
CA LYS A 68 -3.34 -14.09 5.15
C LYS A 68 -4.63 -13.34 4.83
N PHE A 69 -5.30 -13.66 3.72
CA PHE A 69 -6.65 -13.18 3.41
C PHE A 69 -7.73 -14.19 3.81
N TYR A 70 -7.35 -15.43 4.15
CA TYR A 70 -8.20 -16.61 4.34
C TYR A 70 -8.90 -17.05 3.04
N LEU A 71 -8.19 -16.88 1.91
CA LEU A 71 -8.68 -17.19 0.57
C LEU A 71 -7.61 -18.00 -0.19
N GLN A 72 -7.94 -18.61 -1.34
CA GLN A 72 -6.98 -19.47 -2.06
C GLN A 72 -5.70 -18.75 -2.51
N LEU A 73 -5.78 -17.42 -2.63
CA LEU A 73 -4.69 -16.52 -3.02
C LEU A 73 -3.60 -16.36 -1.94
N ASP A 74 -3.81 -16.85 -0.71
CA ASP A 74 -2.88 -16.67 0.41
C ASP A 74 -1.49 -17.27 0.14
N ASN A 75 -1.43 -18.42 -0.55
CA ASN A 75 -0.21 -19.22 -0.68
C ASN A 75 0.91 -18.55 -1.49
N GLU A 76 0.56 -17.59 -2.34
CA GLU A 76 1.50 -16.87 -3.22
C GLU A 76 1.63 -15.39 -2.87
N SER A 77 0.82 -14.92 -1.91
CA SER A 77 0.81 -13.52 -1.54
C SER A 77 2.12 -13.15 -0.83
N PRO A 78 2.75 -12.01 -1.18
CA PRO A 78 3.87 -11.51 -0.41
C PRO A 78 3.40 -11.04 0.97
N GLY A 79 4.32 -10.96 1.93
CA GLY A 79 4.09 -10.15 3.13
C GLY A 79 3.93 -8.66 2.77
N ARG A 80 3.46 -7.84 3.71
CA ARG A 80 3.40 -6.36 3.56
C ARG A 80 2.51 -5.81 2.44
N VAL A 81 1.54 -6.57 1.92
CA VAL A 81 0.57 -6.09 0.89
C VAL A 81 -0.16 -4.81 1.29
N GLY A 82 -0.37 -4.57 2.59
CA GLY A 82 -0.97 -3.33 3.08
C GLY A 82 -0.07 -2.11 2.89
N ARG A 83 1.26 -2.30 2.94
CA ARG A 83 2.21 -1.24 2.59
C ARG A 83 2.14 -0.89 1.11
N TRP A 84 2.01 -1.89 0.24
CA TRP A 84 1.83 -1.69 -1.20
C TRP A 84 0.58 -0.85 -1.49
N ILE A 85 -0.59 -1.25 -0.97
CA ILE A 85 -1.84 -0.51 -1.14
C ILE A 85 -1.74 0.91 -0.58
N GLY A 86 -1.19 1.07 0.62
CA GLY A 86 -0.98 2.39 1.22
C GLY A 86 -0.09 3.29 0.35
N TRP A 87 0.95 2.73 -0.25
CA TRP A 87 1.86 3.45 -1.15
C TRP A 87 1.16 3.88 -2.44
N GLN A 88 0.31 3.04 -3.03
CA GLN A 88 -0.47 3.42 -4.20
C GLN A 88 -1.51 4.50 -3.89
N ILE A 89 -2.15 4.46 -2.72
CA ILE A 89 -3.08 5.51 -2.27
C ILE A 89 -2.37 6.86 -2.19
N VAL A 90 -1.22 6.91 -1.52
CA VAL A 90 -0.43 8.15 -1.40
C VAL A 90 0.04 8.64 -2.77
N SER A 91 0.52 7.72 -3.61
CA SER A 91 0.98 8.05 -4.97
C SER A 91 -0.17 8.57 -5.85
N SER A 92 -1.38 8.03 -5.69
CA SER A 92 -2.58 8.53 -6.36
C SER A 92 -2.94 9.94 -5.90
N TYR A 93 -2.94 10.17 -4.60
CA TYR A 93 -3.19 11.50 -4.04
C TYR A 93 -2.19 12.55 -4.55
N MET A 94 -0.90 12.25 -4.50
CA MET A 94 0.15 13.19 -4.95
C MET A 94 0.12 13.47 -6.46
N ARG A 95 -0.45 12.56 -7.28
CA ARG A 95 -0.71 12.83 -8.70
C ARG A 95 -1.90 13.77 -8.90
N GLU A 96 -2.93 13.67 -8.08
CA GLU A 96 -4.11 14.55 -8.13
C GLU A 96 -3.79 15.94 -7.56
N PHE A 97 -2.91 16.03 -6.56
CA PHE A 97 -2.54 17.25 -5.86
C PHE A 97 -1.01 17.48 -5.88
N PRO A 98 -0.41 17.74 -7.05
CA PRO A 98 1.05 17.83 -7.22
C PRO A 98 1.70 18.97 -6.41
N GLU A 99 0.93 20.02 -6.09
CA GLU A 99 1.37 21.16 -5.28
C GLU A 99 1.45 20.85 -3.77
N THR A 100 0.99 19.69 -3.33
CA THR A 100 1.04 19.32 -1.90
C THR A 100 2.48 19.12 -1.48
N THR A 101 2.91 19.84 -0.45
CA THR A 101 4.25 19.67 0.13
C THR A 101 4.35 18.36 0.91
N ILE A 102 5.58 17.88 1.14
CA ILE A 102 5.83 16.69 1.96
C ILE A 102 5.32 16.90 3.40
N GLU A 103 5.49 18.11 3.95
CA GLU A 103 5.02 18.44 5.30
C GLU A 103 3.50 18.35 5.41
N GLU A 104 2.77 18.89 4.42
CA GLU A 104 1.32 18.78 4.33
C GLU A 104 0.87 17.32 4.18
N LEU A 105 1.52 16.54 3.31
CA LEU A 105 1.22 15.13 3.13
C LEU A 105 1.38 14.34 4.44
N ILE A 106 2.46 14.58 5.20
CA ILE A 106 2.70 13.90 6.48
C ILE A 106 1.60 14.23 7.48
N ARG A 107 1.19 15.50 7.57
CA ARG A 107 0.13 15.97 8.48
C ARG A 107 -1.29 15.61 8.04
N LEU A 108 -1.49 15.25 6.76
CA LEU A 108 -2.81 14.94 6.23
C LEU A 108 -3.42 13.71 6.94
N PRO A 109 -4.63 13.80 7.53
CA PRO A 109 -5.29 12.66 8.15
C PRO A 109 -5.52 11.50 7.17
N ASP A 110 -5.29 10.26 7.61
CA ASP A 110 -5.31 9.08 6.74
C ASP A 110 -6.67 8.88 6.03
N GLN A 111 -7.79 9.17 6.71
CA GLN A 111 -9.13 9.11 6.10
C GLN A 111 -9.34 10.19 5.02
N LYS A 112 -8.86 11.41 5.27
CA LYS A 112 -8.93 12.49 4.28
C LYS A 112 -8.05 12.18 3.07
N LEU A 113 -6.84 11.68 3.31
CA LEU A 113 -5.92 11.23 2.28
C LEU A 113 -6.57 10.17 1.37
N PHE A 114 -7.16 9.11 1.95
CA PHE A 114 -7.81 8.06 1.17
C PHE A 114 -8.97 8.63 0.32
N ASN A 115 -9.87 9.40 0.92
CA ASN A 115 -11.01 9.97 0.23
C ASN A 115 -10.60 10.90 -0.94
N LEU A 116 -9.58 11.74 -0.72
CA LEU A 116 -9.08 12.66 -1.74
C LEU A 116 -8.26 11.96 -2.84
N SER A 117 -7.60 10.84 -2.51
CA SER A 117 -6.77 10.09 -3.47
C SER A 117 -7.54 9.55 -4.68
N LYS A 118 -8.87 9.41 -4.53
CA LYS A 118 -9.78 8.71 -5.47
C LYS A 118 -9.21 7.36 -5.93
N TYR A 119 -8.40 6.72 -5.09
CA TYR A 119 -7.64 5.56 -5.48
C TYR A 119 -8.57 4.35 -5.67
N LYS A 120 -8.58 3.85 -6.90
CA LYS A 120 -9.20 2.60 -7.31
C LYS A 120 -8.27 1.93 -8.31
N PRO A 121 -7.74 0.73 -8.02
CA PRO A 121 -6.93 -0.02 -8.97
C PRO A 121 -7.69 -0.23 -10.28
N LYS A 122 -7.01 -0.07 -11.41
CA LYS A 122 -7.56 -0.39 -12.73
C LYS A 122 -7.22 -1.84 -13.06
N ARG A 123 -8.14 -2.54 -13.75
CA ARG A 123 -7.85 -3.83 -14.38
C ARG A 123 -6.89 -3.65 -15.53
#